data_AF-A0A523Y880-F1
#
_entry.id   AF-A0A523Y880-F1
#
_cell.length_a   1.000
_cell.length_b   1.000
_cell.length_c   1.000
_cell.angle_alpha   90.00
_cell.angle_beta   90.00
_cell.angle_gamma   90.00
#
_symmetry.space_group_name_H-M   'P 1'
#
loop_
_entity.id
_entity.type
_entity.pdbx_description
1 polymer ?
#
loop_
_entity_poly.entity_id
_entity_poly.type
_entity_poly.pdbx_seq_one_letter_code
_entity_poly.pdbx_strand_id
1 'polypeptide(L)'
;MRAINVKKITRAVARLFQEACYHLPEDVLDSLKQAREVEESPVGREVLDRMLENTDISAEGEFPLCQDTGMAVVFLELGQEVHIIGGDLHKAINEGVR
;
A
#
# COMPACT_ATOMS: atom_id res chain seq x y z
N MET A 1 -5.40 -25.99 16.08
CA MET A 1 -6.06 -24.70 16.30
C MET A 1 -5.11 -23.57 16.73
N ARG A 2 -4.96 -22.52 15.91
CA ARG A 2 -4.19 -21.29 16.19
C ARG A 2 -5.16 -20.15 16.47
N ALA A 3 -5.02 -19.48 17.63
CA ALA A 3 -5.84 -18.32 17.95
C ALA A 3 -5.17 -17.01 17.47
N ILE A 4 -5.93 -16.14 16.79
CA ILE A 4 -5.48 -14.81 16.36
C ILE A 4 -6.44 -13.76 16.91
N ASN A 5 -5.91 -12.81 17.68
CA ASN A 5 -6.71 -11.71 18.20
C ASN A 5 -6.94 -10.65 17.12
N VAL A 6 -8.18 -10.17 17.01
CA VAL A 6 -8.60 -9.12 16.05
C VAL A 6 -7.70 -7.87 16.06
N LYS A 7 -7.13 -7.49 17.21
CA LYS A 7 -6.20 -6.34 17.30
C LYS A 7 -4.94 -6.52 16.46
N LYS A 8 -4.52 -7.76 16.17
CA LYS A 8 -3.40 -8.03 15.26
C LYS A 8 -3.81 -7.82 13.81
N ILE A 9 -5.05 -8.17 13.46
CA ILE A 9 -5.60 -7.98 12.11
C ILE A 9 -5.78 -6.49 11.83
N THR A 10 -6.41 -5.73 12.72
CA THR A 10 -6.58 -4.27 12.57
C THR A 10 -5.24 -3.56 12.32
N ARG A 11 -4.22 -3.85 13.15
CA ARG A 11 -2.88 -3.27 12.97
C ARG A 11 -2.20 -3.69 11.68
N ALA A 12 -2.39 -4.94 11.27
CA ALA A 12 -1.82 -5.42 10.01
C ALA A 12 -2.48 -4.73 8.82
N VAL A 13 -3.81 -4.61 8.80
CA VAL A 13 -4.55 -3.95 7.73
C VAL A 13 -4.17 -2.47 7.64
N ALA A 14 -4.15 -1.73 8.77
CA ALA A 14 -3.76 -0.33 8.79
C ALA A 14 -2.34 -0.12 8.22
N ARG A 15 -1.39 -0.92 8.69
CA ARG A 15 -0.01 -0.86 8.19
C ARG A 15 0.07 -1.17 6.68
N LEU A 16 -0.65 -2.18 6.19
CA LEU A 16 -0.61 -2.56 4.78
C LEU A 16 -1.21 -1.46 3.87
N PHE A 17 -2.29 -0.80 4.29
CA PHE A 17 -2.85 0.32 3.54
C PHE A 17 -1.93 1.55 3.54
N GLN A 18 -1.31 1.86 4.69
CA GLN A 18 -0.28 2.90 4.77
C GLN A 18 0.89 2.60 3.84
N GLU A 19 1.46 1.39 3.93
CA GLU A 19 2.56 0.94 3.06
C GLU A 19 2.19 1.06 1.58
N ALA A 20 1.00 0.60 1.19
CA ALA A 20 0.52 0.67 -0.19
C ALA A 20 0.25 2.11 -0.68
N CYS A 21 -0.11 3.04 0.20
CA CYS A 21 -0.34 4.44 -0.17
C CYS A 21 0.95 5.25 -0.24
N TYR A 22 2.00 4.88 0.49
CA TYR A 22 3.24 5.66 0.60
C TYR A 22 4.36 5.14 -0.30
N HIS A 23 4.32 3.87 -0.69
CA HIS A 23 5.41 3.23 -1.41
C HIS A 23 4.93 2.60 -2.71
N LEU A 24 5.68 2.85 -3.78
CA LEU A 24 5.58 2.05 -4.99
C LEU A 24 6.34 0.73 -4.80
N PRO A 25 5.81 -0.38 -5.36
CA PRO A 25 6.57 -1.62 -5.50
C PRO A 25 7.89 -1.39 -6.26
N GLU A 26 8.93 -2.14 -5.91
CA GLU A 26 10.28 -1.99 -6.49
C GLU A 26 10.29 -2.18 -8.01
N ASP A 27 9.52 -3.14 -8.53
CA ASP A 27 9.38 -3.41 -9.96
C ASP A 27 8.74 -2.23 -10.72
N VAL A 28 7.78 -1.55 -10.09
CA VAL A 28 7.14 -0.35 -10.65
C VAL A 28 8.13 0.82 -10.64
N LEU A 29 8.85 1.01 -9.53
CA LEU A 29 9.85 2.08 -9.41
C LEU A 29 10.98 1.91 -10.44
N ASP A 30 11.47 0.68 -10.60
CA ASP A 30 12.51 0.37 -11.59
C ASP A 30 12.01 0.56 -13.02
N SER A 31 10.74 0.23 -13.29
CA SER A 31 10.11 0.49 -14.57
C SER A 31 10.01 1.99 -14.87
N LEU A 32 9.68 2.83 -13.89
CA LEU A 32 9.65 4.29 -14.05
C LEU A 32 11.05 4.86 -14.33
N LYS A 33 12.07 4.38 -13.61
CA LYS A 33 13.47 4.77 -13.86
C LYS A 33 13.92 4.38 -15.26
N GLN A 34 13.62 3.15 -15.70
CA GLN A 34 13.96 2.69 -17.05
C GLN A 34 13.24 3.49 -18.13
N ALA A 35 11.94 3.75 -17.94
CA ALA A 35 11.15 4.59 -18.85
C ALA A 35 11.77 5.99 -18.98
N ARG A 36 12.22 6.57 -17.86
CA ARG A 36 12.87 7.88 -17.83
C ARG A 36 14.15 7.92 -18.68
N GLU A 37 14.96 6.87 -18.63
CA GLU A 37 16.23 6.79 -19.39
C GLU A 37 16.01 6.73 -20.90
N VAL A 38 14.96 6.03 -21.34
CA VAL A 38 14.72 5.77 -22.78
C VAL A 38 13.72 6.72 -23.43
N GLU A 39 12.98 7.51 -22.65
CA GLU A 39 11.99 8.47 -23.16
C GLU A 39 12.67 9.49 -24.10
N GLU A 40 12.09 9.77 -25.26
CA GLU A 40 12.66 10.68 -26.25
C GLU A 40 12.17 12.12 -26.05
N SER A 41 10.94 12.27 -25.54
CA SER A 41 10.30 13.56 -25.30
C SER A 41 10.93 14.27 -24.10
N PRO A 42 11.46 15.49 -24.27
CA PRO A 42 11.97 16.28 -23.14
C PRO A 42 10.90 16.53 -22.06
N VAL A 43 9.66 16.76 -22.48
CA VAL A 43 8.52 16.95 -21.56
C VAL A 43 8.16 15.63 -20.86
N GLY A 44 8.22 14.51 -21.59
CA GLY A 44 7.97 13.18 -21.02
C GLY A 44 8.98 12.84 -19.92
N ARG A 45 10.27 13.11 -20.14
CA ARG A 45 11.32 12.95 -19.12
C ARG A 45 11.05 13.79 -17.88
N GLU A 46 10.66 15.06 -18.06
CA GLU A 46 10.35 15.93 -16.92
C GLU A 46 9.17 15.39 -16.08
N VAL A 47 8.13 14.87 -16.73
CA VAL A 47 7.00 14.23 -16.03
C VAL A 47 7.47 13.02 -15.23
N LEU A 48 8.32 12.16 -15.81
CA LEU A 48 8.86 10.99 -15.11
C LEU A 48 9.77 11.39 -13.95
N ASP A 49 10.60 12.42 -14.11
CA ASP A 49 11.43 12.97 -13.03
C ASP A 49 10.54 13.46 -11.86
N ARG A 50 9.40 14.12 -12.15
CA ARG A 50 8.42 14.53 -11.12
C ARG A 50 7.72 13.37 -10.44
N MET A 51 7.40 12.31 -11.18
CA MET A 51 6.81 11.11 -10.59
C MET A 51 7.78 10.41 -9.63
N LEU A 52 9.07 10.34 -10.00
CA LEU A 52 10.12 9.78 -9.16
C LEU A 52 10.34 10.65 -7.90
N GLU A 53 10.45 11.96 -8.05
CA GLU A 53 10.55 12.90 -6.91
C GLU A 53 9.36 12.79 -5.96
N ASN A 54 8.13 12.71 -6.48
CA ASN A 54 6.93 12.52 -5.67
C ASN A 54 6.96 11.18 -4.90
N THR A 55 7.54 10.14 -5.52
CA THR A 55 7.69 8.83 -4.87
C THR A 55 8.63 8.91 -3.67
N ASP A 56 9.77 9.60 -3.82
CA ASP A 56 10.73 9.79 -2.73
C ASP A 56 10.14 10.64 -1.60
N ILE A 57 9.49 11.76 -1.94
CA ILE A 57 8.81 12.65 -0.99
C ILE A 57 7.74 11.90 -0.18
N SER A 58 6.92 11.09 -0.85
CA SER A 58 5.86 10.31 -0.22
C SER A 58 6.40 9.27 0.77
N ALA A 59 7.47 8.57 0.40
CA ALA A 59 8.10 7.55 1.24
C ALA A 59 8.79 8.16 2.47
N GLU A 60 9.56 9.24 2.30
CA GLU A 60 10.25 9.91 3.41
C GLU A 60 9.28 10.55 4.41
N GLY A 61 8.17 11.06 3.88
CA GLY A 61 7.20 11.83 4.62
C GLY A 61 6.06 11.05 5.26
N GLU A 62 5.88 9.80 4.85
CA GLU A 62 4.70 8.98 5.16
C GLU A 62 3.39 9.69 4.78
N PHE A 63 3.36 10.34 3.60
CA PHE A 63 2.15 10.92 3.02
C PHE A 63 1.70 10.11 1.80
N PRO A 64 0.40 10.10 1.45
CA PRO A 64 -0.07 9.41 0.25
C PRO A 64 0.60 9.90 -1.03
N LEU A 65 1.03 8.95 -1.88
CA LEU A 65 1.58 9.20 -3.22
C LEU A 65 0.62 9.98 -4.12
N CYS A 66 -0.69 9.77 -3.91
CA CYS A 66 -1.77 10.37 -4.68
C CYS A 66 -2.83 10.95 -3.73
N GLN A 67 -3.45 12.05 -4.15
CA GLN A 67 -4.60 12.63 -3.45
C GLN A 67 -5.80 11.68 -3.40
N ASP A 68 -5.99 10.87 -4.45
CA ASP A 68 -6.96 9.79 -4.48
C ASP A 68 -6.30 8.49 -4.03
N THR A 69 -6.59 8.08 -2.79
CA THR A 69 -6.07 6.83 -2.19
C THR A 69 -6.85 5.59 -2.63
N GLY A 70 -7.83 5.76 -3.52
CA GLY A 70 -8.60 4.66 -4.09
C GLY A 70 -9.61 4.03 -3.12
N MET A 71 -10.04 2.81 -3.47
CA MET A 71 -11.01 2.01 -2.72
C MET A 71 -10.33 0.83 -2.03
N ALA A 72 -10.62 0.64 -0.74
CA ALA A 72 -10.09 -0.48 0.02
C ALA A 72 -10.69 -1.82 -0.44
N VAL A 73 -9.85 -2.66 -1.04
CA VAL A 73 -10.21 -4.03 -1.44
C VAL A 73 -9.33 -5.00 -0.67
N VAL A 74 -9.94 -5.95 0.05
CA VAL A 74 -9.22 -6.93 0.86
C VAL A 74 -9.54 -8.33 0.35
N PHE A 75 -8.51 -9.02 -0.14
CA PHE A 75 -8.55 -10.46 -0.39
C PHE A 75 -8.03 -11.18 0.86
N LEU A 76 -8.84 -12.07 1.40
CA LEU A 76 -8.52 -12.78 2.64
C LEU A 76 -8.67 -14.29 2.44
N GLU A 77 -7.65 -15.02 2.87
CA GLU A 77 -7.70 -16.46 3.05
C GLU A 77 -7.59 -16.79 4.54
N LEU A 78 -8.49 -17.64 5.04
CA LEU A 78 -8.51 -18.07 6.43
C LEU A 78 -8.27 -19.58 6.51
N GLY A 79 -7.18 -19.98 7.15
CA GLY A 79 -6.90 -21.39 7.37
C GLY A 79 -7.96 -22.05 8.27
N GLN A 80 -8.31 -23.30 7.97
CA GLN A 80 -9.37 -24.06 8.67
C GLN A 80 -9.18 -24.11 10.20
N GLU A 81 -7.92 -24.19 10.64
CA GLU A 81 -7.55 -24.28 12.05
C GLU A 81 -7.29 -22.91 12.71
N VAL A 82 -7.64 -21.81 12.06
CA VAL A 82 -7.49 -20.46 12.62
C VAL A 82 -8.78 -20.05 13.32
N HIS A 83 -8.68 -19.71 14.59
CA HIS A 83 -9.78 -19.16 15.38
C HIS A 83 -9.55 -17.69 15.69
N ILE A 84 -10.45 -16.83 15.23
CA ILE A 84 -10.41 -15.38 15.49
C ILE A 84 -11.03 -15.11 16.86
N ILE A 85 -10.30 -14.39 17.71
CA ILE A 85 -10.71 -14.10 19.08
C ILE A 85 -10.71 -12.60 19.37
N GLY A 86 -11.49 -12.21 20.39
CA GLY A 86 -11.54 -10.83 20.89
C GLY A 86 -12.37 -9.87 20.03
N GLY A 87 -13.12 -10.37 19.05
CA GLY A 87 -14.05 -9.57 18.26
C GLY A 87 -14.43 -10.23 16.94
N ASP A 88 -15.08 -9.45 16.09
CA ASP A 88 -15.48 -9.84 14.74
C ASP A 88 -14.37 -9.51 13.72
N LEU A 89 -14.15 -10.44 12.78
CA LEU A 89 -13.11 -10.34 11.75
C LEU A 89 -13.36 -9.18 10.78
N HIS A 90 -14.58 -9.04 10.28
CA HIS A 90 -14.91 -7.99 9.32
C HIS A 90 -14.82 -6.60 9.95
N LYS A 91 -15.29 -6.43 11.19
CA LYS A 91 -15.12 -5.19 11.94
C LYS A 91 -13.64 -4.86 12.13
N ALA A 92 -12.82 -5.85 12.46
CA ALA A 92 -11.38 -5.66 12.65
C ALA A 92 -10.67 -5.19 11.37
N ILE A 93 -11.08 -5.73 10.21
CA ILE A 93 -10.57 -5.32 8.90
C ILE A 93 -11.00 -3.88 8.60
N ASN A 94 -12.29 -3.56 8.71
CA ASN A 94 -12.80 -2.21 8.45
C ASN A 94 -12.19 -1.16 9.38
N GLU A 95 -11.96 -1.51 10.65
CA GLU A 95 -11.28 -0.63 11.60
C GLU A 95 -9.82 -0.38 11.22
N GLY A 96 -9.17 -1.33 10.52
CA GLY A 96 -7.82 -1.11 10.01
C GLY A 96 -7.79 -0.23 8.76
N VAL A 97 -8.90 -0.14 8.02
CA VAL A 97 -9.03 0.73 6.84
C VAL A 97 -9.35 2.17 7.22
N ARG A 98 -10.09 2.36 8.32
CA ARG A 98 -10.57 3.65 8.82
C ARG A 98 -9.46 4.49 9.45
#